data_AF-A0A836V7K4-F1
#
_entry.id   AF-A0A836V7K4-F1
#
_cell.length_a   1.000
_cell.length_b   1.000
_cell.length_c   1.000
_cell.angle_alpha   90.00
_cell.angle_beta   90.00
_cell.angle_gamma   90.00
#
_symmetry.space_group_name_H-M   'P 1'
#
loop_
_entity.id
_entity.type
_entity.pdbx_description
1 polymer ?
#
loop_
_entity_poly.entity_id
_entity_poly.type
_entity_poly.pdbx_seq_one_letter_code
_entity_poly.pdbx_strand_id
1 'polypeptide(L)'
;MICRTNAKLTFFSAITTKQLVEQIMEANFFPIFTAIVGFLGGSLVTYVVSEWRNRRILSLKTERKTITPGGIANLDLSYEGQQVQHFDWYSISLRNTGSRTIDDIPVVVNWTEGEVLNYEHDTNNSSPGVKVSTFEKQGNLFEFSIDSLRRHEQLTMNVYLKDSGSDGLKVVPRPKDAAVRTSSEDSKDFEKFPLLFGAASGVLSVSFVIALAALFLLNISPLRQQYKLFDSFLFRTIGEPHLTVLQNDQVQKLESNTDPFVLYYWDSDGRCTSSTVILNGFASSRTYAKRIAFYSLSANELVPKSITDHFKLKDIPTIIFFKGGKEVSRIEGPSAPSKIQLELEKLI
;
A
#
# COMPACT_ATOMS: atom_id res chain seq x y z
N MET A 1 -62.74 6.91 -56.49
CA MET A 1 -62.26 8.23 -56.00
C MET A 1 -61.97 8.12 -54.50
N ILE A 2 -60.94 7.36 -54.12
CA ILE A 2 -60.45 7.22 -52.73
C ILE A 2 -58.94 7.05 -52.85
N CYS A 3 -58.19 8.12 -52.60
CA CYS A 3 -56.76 8.09 -52.31
C CYS A 3 -56.27 9.52 -52.06
N ARG A 4 -56.23 9.96 -50.79
CA ARG A 4 -55.33 11.02 -50.27
C ARG A 4 -55.65 11.30 -48.79
N THR A 5 -55.14 10.47 -47.88
CA THR A 5 -55.25 10.77 -46.43
C THR A 5 -54.14 10.16 -45.56
N ASN A 6 -52.94 9.89 -46.06
CA ASN A 6 -51.84 9.34 -45.23
C ASN A 6 -50.52 10.12 -45.21
N ALA A 7 -50.42 11.29 -45.86
CA ALA A 7 -49.17 12.06 -45.90
C ALA A 7 -49.06 13.16 -44.81
N LYS A 8 -50.15 13.52 -44.13
CA LYS A 8 -50.14 14.63 -43.14
C LYS A 8 -49.82 14.20 -41.70
N LEU A 9 -49.98 12.92 -41.35
CA LEU A 9 -49.73 12.47 -39.97
C LEU A 9 -48.23 12.24 -39.67
N THR A 10 -47.44 11.83 -40.65
CA THR A 10 -45.99 11.62 -40.48
C THR A 10 -45.21 12.93 -40.38
N PHE A 11 -45.66 13.98 -41.05
CA PHE A 11 -44.96 15.28 -41.06
C PHE A 11 -45.13 16.06 -39.73
N PHE A 12 -46.27 15.92 -39.05
CA PHE A 12 -46.50 16.57 -37.75
C PHE A 12 -45.72 15.92 -36.60
N SER A 13 -45.38 14.63 -36.68
CA SER A 13 -44.61 13.95 -35.63
C SER A 13 -43.10 14.28 -35.68
N ALA A 14 -42.56 14.59 -36.86
CA ALA A 14 -41.14 14.92 -37.05
C ALA A 14 -40.80 16.37 -36.63
N ILE A 15 -41.74 17.30 -36.83
CA ILE A 15 -41.54 18.72 -36.45
C ILE A 15 -41.63 18.89 -34.93
N THR A 16 -42.52 18.16 -34.28
CA THR A 16 -42.68 18.19 -32.81
C THR A 16 -41.51 17.52 -32.09
N THR A 17 -40.94 16.44 -32.64
CA THR A 17 -39.72 15.84 -32.06
C THR A 17 -38.51 16.75 -32.21
N LYS A 18 -38.34 17.45 -33.33
CA LYS A 18 -37.22 18.38 -33.51
C LYS A 18 -37.30 19.57 -32.53
N GLN A 19 -38.45 20.22 -32.42
CA GLN A 19 -38.64 21.36 -31.51
C GLN A 19 -38.53 20.95 -30.03
N LEU A 20 -39.01 19.75 -29.67
CA LEU A 20 -38.87 19.23 -28.32
C LEU A 20 -37.40 18.91 -27.98
N VAL A 21 -36.64 18.36 -28.93
CA VAL A 21 -35.19 18.11 -28.73
C VAL A 21 -34.42 19.42 -28.63
N GLU A 22 -34.73 20.43 -29.45
CA GLU A 22 -34.11 21.76 -29.37
C GLU A 22 -34.41 22.44 -28.02
N GLN A 23 -35.66 22.39 -27.53
CA GLN A 23 -36.01 22.94 -26.21
C GLN A 23 -35.37 22.19 -25.03
N ILE A 24 -35.26 20.86 -25.11
CA ILE A 24 -34.58 20.06 -24.09
C ILE A 24 -33.07 20.34 -24.10
N MET A 25 -32.47 20.54 -25.28
CA MET A 25 -31.07 20.95 -25.40
C MET A 25 -30.88 22.36 -24.84
N GLU A 26 -31.71 23.34 -25.16
CA GLU A 26 -31.54 24.70 -24.61
C GLU A 26 -31.73 24.76 -23.09
N ALA A 27 -32.66 24.00 -22.52
CA ALA A 27 -32.95 24.05 -21.08
C ALA A 27 -32.02 23.19 -20.22
N ASN A 28 -31.51 22.06 -20.74
CA ASN A 28 -30.83 21.05 -19.94
C ASN A 28 -29.50 20.55 -20.52
N PHE A 29 -29.01 21.10 -21.65
CA PHE A 29 -27.76 20.62 -22.25
C PHE A 29 -26.57 20.75 -21.30
N PHE A 30 -26.42 21.87 -20.60
CA PHE A 30 -25.29 22.05 -19.70
C PHE A 30 -25.26 21.03 -18.54
N PRO A 31 -26.32 20.84 -17.73
CA PRO A 31 -26.30 19.82 -16.67
C PRO A 31 -26.17 18.39 -17.20
N ILE A 32 -26.80 18.05 -18.33
CA ILE A 32 -26.69 16.72 -18.95
C ILE A 32 -25.26 16.48 -19.46
N PHE A 33 -24.68 17.46 -20.16
CA PHE A 33 -23.30 17.38 -20.65
C PHE A 33 -22.30 17.27 -19.51
N THR A 34 -22.47 18.05 -18.44
CA THR A 34 -21.59 17.99 -17.26
C THR A 34 -21.69 16.63 -16.56
N ALA A 35 -22.89 16.05 -16.47
CA ALA A 35 -23.09 14.71 -15.93
C ALA A 35 -22.44 13.62 -16.79
N ILE A 36 -22.56 13.70 -18.12
CA ILE A 36 -21.94 12.75 -19.06
C ILE A 36 -20.40 12.85 -18.99
N VAL A 37 -19.85 14.06 -19.02
CA VAL A 37 -18.40 14.28 -18.92
C VAL A 37 -17.87 13.82 -17.56
N GLY A 38 -18.60 14.09 -16.47
CA GLY A 38 -18.24 13.60 -15.14
C GLY A 38 -18.28 12.08 -15.03
N PHE A 39 -19.29 11.43 -15.61
CA PHE A 39 -19.41 9.97 -15.63
C PHE A 39 -18.31 9.30 -16.47
N LEU A 40 -18.03 9.82 -17.68
CA LEU A 40 -16.99 9.30 -18.55
C LEU A 40 -15.60 9.54 -17.97
N GLY A 41 -15.35 10.73 -17.40
CA GLY A 41 -14.10 11.05 -16.71
C GLY A 41 -13.87 10.16 -15.50
N GLY A 42 -14.88 9.97 -14.65
CA GLY A 42 -14.81 9.07 -13.49
C GLY A 42 -14.59 7.61 -13.90
N SER A 43 -15.25 7.15 -14.96
CA SER A 43 -15.09 5.80 -15.50
C SER A 43 -13.70 5.58 -16.08
N LEU A 44 -13.15 6.55 -16.80
CA LEU A 44 -11.79 6.48 -17.37
C LEU A 44 -10.73 6.47 -16.26
N VAL A 45 -10.86 7.32 -15.24
CA VAL A 45 -9.95 7.32 -14.09
C VAL A 45 -10.04 5.98 -13.35
N THR A 46 -11.23 5.46 -13.12
CA THR A 46 -11.42 4.15 -12.47
C THR A 46 -10.81 3.02 -13.30
N TYR A 47 -10.98 3.06 -14.63
CA TYR A 47 -10.37 2.11 -15.56
C TYR A 47 -8.84 2.19 -15.52
N VAL A 48 -8.26 3.40 -15.61
CA VAL A 48 -6.81 3.61 -15.56
C VAL A 48 -6.23 3.17 -14.21
N VAL A 49 -6.90 3.48 -13.09
CA VAL A 49 -6.46 3.06 -11.75
C VAL A 49 -6.60 1.55 -11.58
N SER A 50 -7.68 0.94 -12.07
CA SER A 50 -7.87 -0.51 -12.07
C SER A 50 -6.78 -1.19 -12.89
N GLU A 51 -6.47 -0.66 -14.07
CA GLU A 51 -5.47 -1.22 -14.98
C GLU A 51 -4.05 -1.03 -14.42
N TRP A 52 -3.75 0.11 -13.81
CA TRP A 52 -2.49 0.35 -13.11
C TRP A 52 -2.31 -0.58 -11.90
N ARG A 53 -3.39 -0.81 -11.13
CA ARG A 53 -3.39 -1.73 -9.99
C ARG A 53 -3.27 -3.19 -10.42
N ASN A 54 -3.90 -3.57 -11.52
CA ASN A 54 -3.76 -4.89 -12.13
C ASN A 54 -2.35 -5.12 -12.71
N ARG A 55 -1.55 -4.06 -12.93
CA ARG A 55 -0.17 -4.16 -13.44
C ARG A 55 0.89 -4.18 -12.34
N ARG A 56 0.59 -3.78 -11.10
CA ARG A 56 1.47 -4.00 -9.92
C ARG A 56 1.20 -5.36 -9.30
N ILE A 57 1.61 -6.42 -9.99
CA ILE A 57 1.33 -7.80 -9.60
C ILE A 57 2.37 -8.34 -8.61
N LEU A 58 3.57 -7.77 -8.59
CA LEU A 58 4.68 -8.19 -7.74
C LEU A 58 5.12 -7.09 -6.78
N SER A 59 5.32 -7.46 -5.53
CA SER A 59 5.99 -6.66 -4.50
C SER A 59 7.37 -7.24 -4.23
N LEU A 60 8.39 -6.39 -4.34
CA LEU A 60 9.78 -6.70 -4.02
C LEU A 60 10.14 -6.05 -2.68
N LYS A 61 10.65 -6.84 -1.73
CA LYS A 61 11.21 -6.37 -0.46
C LYS A 61 12.63 -6.91 -0.34
N THR A 62 13.57 -6.04 0.01
CA THR A 62 14.96 -6.43 0.28
C THR A 62 15.31 -6.09 1.72
N GLU A 63 15.84 -7.06 2.45
CA GLU A 63 16.36 -6.89 3.80
C GLU A 63 17.85 -7.18 3.82
N ARG A 64 18.61 -6.44 4.64
CA ARG A 64 20.05 -6.65 4.83
C ARG A 64 20.30 -6.91 6.30
N LYS A 65 21.08 -7.94 6.61
CA LYS A 65 21.78 -8.04 7.89
C LYS A 65 23.27 -8.15 7.66
N THR A 66 23.99 -7.42 8.47
CA THR A 66 25.44 -7.38 8.44
C THR A 66 25.95 -8.04 9.69
N ILE A 67 26.76 -9.08 9.54
CA ILE A 67 27.40 -9.76 10.66
C ILE A 67 28.85 -9.30 10.70
N THR A 68 29.16 -8.48 11.71
CA THR A 68 30.52 -8.04 11.99
C THR A 68 31.05 -8.83 13.19
N PRO A 69 32.16 -9.56 13.07
CA PRO A 69 32.83 -10.18 14.21
C PRO A 69 33.46 -9.07 15.06
N GLY A 70 32.68 -8.52 16.00
CA GLY A 70 33.09 -7.36 16.82
C GLY A 70 32.45 -7.29 18.21
N GLY A 71 31.94 -8.41 18.73
CA GLY A 71 31.45 -8.53 20.11
C GLY A 71 32.38 -9.38 20.99
N ILE A 72 32.12 -9.42 22.31
CA ILE A 72 32.90 -10.10 23.37
C ILE A 72 33.17 -11.61 23.09
N ALA A 73 32.49 -12.21 22.11
CA ALA A 73 32.74 -13.58 21.67
C ALA A 73 33.57 -13.60 20.38
N ASN A 74 34.75 -14.24 20.45
CA ASN A 74 35.60 -14.60 19.31
C ASN A 74 34.87 -15.59 18.39
N LEU A 75 33.97 -15.09 17.54
CA LEU A 75 33.37 -15.86 16.47
C LEU A 75 34.35 -15.89 15.30
N ASP A 76 35.02 -17.03 15.12
CA ASP A 76 35.82 -17.32 13.93
C ASP A 76 34.88 -17.67 12.78
N LEU A 77 34.67 -16.70 11.90
CA LEU A 77 33.88 -16.90 10.68
C LEU A 77 34.83 -17.42 9.60
N SER A 78 34.75 -18.71 9.30
CA SER A 78 35.46 -19.30 8.16
C SER A 78 34.47 -19.88 7.15
N TYR A 79 34.76 -19.66 5.87
CA TYR A 79 34.01 -20.24 4.74
C TYR A 79 35.02 -20.92 3.81
N GLU A 80 34.82 -22.22 3.52
CA GLU A 80 35.76 -23.04 2.74
C GLU A 80 37.22 -22.96 3.25
N GLY A 81 37.39 -22.87 4.56
CA GLY A 81 38.71 -22.80 5.21
C GLY A 81 39.41 -21.43 5.12
N GLN A 82 38.75 -20.40 4.57
CA GLN A 82 39.26 -19.03 4.58
C GLN A 82 38.54 -18.21 5.65
N GLN A 83 39.29 -17.44 6.44
CA GLN A 83 38.69 -16.48 7.38
C GLN A 83 37.98 -15.35 6.62
N VAL A 84 36.77 -15.04 7.09
CA VAL A 84 35.89 -14.02 6.54
C VAL A 84 35.75 -12.91 7.57
N GLN A 85 36.26 -11.73 7.25
CA GLN A 85 36.19 -10.56 8.14
C GLN A 85 34.79 -9.95 8.19
N HIS A 86 34.02 -10.12 7.13
CA HIS A 86 32.70 -9.53 6.99
C HIS A 86 31.76 -10.47 6.23
N PHE A 87 30.58 -10.68 6.79
CA PHE A 87 29.54 -11.48 6.16
C PHE A 87 28.27 -10.64 6.04
N ASP A 88 27.94 -10.28 4.81
CA ASP A 88 26.69 -9.62 4.49
C ASP A 88 25.68 -10.65 3.97
N TRP A 89 24.49 -10.62 4.57
CA TRP A 89 23.35 -11.42 4.17
C TRP A 89 22.24 -10.51 3.65
N TYR A 90 21.77 -10.79 2.44
CA TYR A 90 20.64 -10.13 1.82
C TYR A 90 19.49 -11.11 1.67
N SER A 91 18.30 -10.72 2.14
CA SER A 91 17.08 -11.47 1.91
C SER A 91 16.20 -10.73 0.90
N ILE A 92 15.94 -11.37 -0.23
CA ILE A 92 15.14 -10.84 -1.33
C ILE A 92 13.80 -11.58 -1.32
N SER A 93 12.74 -10.86 -0.95
CA SER A 93 11.39 -11.39 -0.91
C SER A 93 10.55 -10.85 -2.07
N LEU A 94 10.01 -11.76 -2.86
CA LEU A 94 9.07 -11.51 -3.95
C LEU A 94 7.70 -12.03 -3.56
N ARG A 95 6.68 -11.16 -3.58
CA ARG A 95 5.32 -11.52 -3.23
C ARG A 95 4.35 -11.17 -4.34
N ASN A 96 3.48 -12.11 -4.72
CA ASN A 96 2.38 -11.82 -5.62
C ASN A 96 1.25 -11.11 -4.86
N THR A 97 1.08 -9.81 -5.13
CA THR A 97 0.01 -8.98 -4.57
C THR A 97 -1.20 -8.89 -5.49
N GLY A 98 -1.09 -9.41 -6.71
CA GLY A 98 -2.15 -9.44 -7.70
C GLY A 98 -3.21 -10.50 -7.44
N SER A 99 -4.23 -10.51 -8.29
CA SER A 99 -5.36 -11.44 -8.21
C SER A 99 -5.16 -12.74 -9.01
N ARG A 100 -4.13 -12.80 -9.85
CA ARG A 100 -3.84 -13.91 -10.77
C ARG A 100 -2.48 -14.53 -10.45
N THR A 101 -2.33 -15.82 -10.76
CA THR A 101 -1.02 -16.48 -10.78
C THR A 101 -0.15 -15.84 -11.84
N ILE A 102 1.15 -15.73 -11.55
CA ILE A 102 2.16 -15.28 -12.50
C ILE A 102 3.09 -16.46 -12.73
N ASP A 103 3.24 -16.87 -13.97
CA ASP A 103 4.08 -17.97 -14.39
C ASP A 103 5.37 -17.44 -15.04
N ASP A 104 6.42 -18.24 -15.06
CA ASP A 104 7.70 -17.99 -15.73
C ASP A 104 8.32 -16.60 -15.43
N ILE A 105 8.43 -16.26 -14.15
CA ILE A 105 8.90 -14.94 -13.70
C ILE A 105 10.44 -14.90 -13.78
N PRO A 106 11.04 -14.13 -14.70
CA PRO A 106 12.48 -13.95 -14.71
C PRO A 106 12.86 -12.94 -13.63
N VAL A 107 13.86 -13.29 -12.82
CA VAL A 107 14.40 -12.40 -11.81
C VAL A 107 15.89 -12.22 -12.07
N VAL A 108 16.29 -10.96 -12.24
CA VAL A 108 17.67 -10.57 -12.47
C VAL A 108 18.09 -9.68 -11.32
N VAL A 109 19.05 -10.15 -10.53
CA VAL A 109 19.64 -9.38 -9.44
C VAL A 109 21.04 -8.97 -9.87
N ASN A 110 21.24 -7.68 -10.11
CA ASN A 110 22.53 -7.12 -10.45
C ASN A 110 23.21 -6.51 -9.22
N TRP A 111 24.44 -6.93 -8.95
CA TRP A 111 25.25 -6.43 -7.85
C TRP A 111 26.32 -5.48 -8.38
N THR A 112 26.46 -4.30 -7.79
CA THR A 112 27.45 -3.32 -8.27
C THR A 112 28.86 -3.65 -7.83
N GLU A 113 29.02 -4.28 -6.66
CA GLU A 113 30.32 -4.61 -6.05
C GLU A 113 30.17 -5.85 -5.15
N GLY A 114 31.27 -6.59 -4.94
CA GLY A 114 31.30 -7.84 -4.16
C GLY A 114 31.10 -9.10 -4.99
N GLU A 115 31.57 -10.23 -4.47
CA GLU A 115 31.36 -11.55 -5.10
C GLU A 115 30.24 -12.30 -4.38
N VAL A 116 29.25 -12.77 -5.14
CA VAL A 116 28.21 -13.67 -4.63
C VAL A 116 28.86 -15.01 -4.29
N LEU A 117 28.93 -15.36 -3.00
CA LEU A 117 29.47 -16.64 -2.53
C LEU A 117 28.51 -17.77 -2.79
N ASN A 118 27.29 -17.57 -2.32
CA ASN A 118 26.26 -18.58 -2.30
C ASN A 118 24.91 -17.89 -2.27
N TYR A 119 23.90 -18.64 -2.66
CA TYR A 119 22.51 -18.27 -2.53
C TYR A 119 21.74 -19.49 -2.03
N GLU A 120 20.70 -19.23 -1.27
CA GLU A 120 19.84 -20.26 -0.73
C GLU A 120 18.39 -19.85 -0.93
N HIS A 121 17.62 -20.76 -1.51
CA HIS A 121 16.17 -20.63 -1.49
C HIS A 121 15.68 -20.94 -0.09
N ASP A 122 15.13 -19.93 0.58
CA ASP A 122 14.61 -20.06 1.94
C ASP A 122 13.25 -20.76 1.90
N THR A 123 13.27 -22.09 1.91
CA THR A 123 12.05 -22.90 1.88
C THR A 123 11.16 -22.73 3.10
N ASN A 124 11.69 -22.21 4.22
CA ASN A 124 10.92 -21.96 5.44
C ASN A 124 10.10 -20.66 5.33
N ASN A 125 10.68 -19.63 4.68
CA ASN A 125 10.01 -18.34 4.46
C ASN A 125 9.34 -18.23 3.08
N SER A 126 9.50 -19.23 2.22
CA SER A 126 8.83 -19.32 0.92
C SER A 126 7.56 -20.17 1.00
N SER A 127 6.61 -19.91 0.12
CA SER A 127 5.40 -20.72 0.03
C SER A 127 5.73 -22.10 -0.55
N PRO A 128 5.16 -23.20 -0.01
CA PRO A 128 5.58 -24.57 -0.31
C PRO A 128 5.36 -25.03 -1.77
N GLY A 129 4.64 -24.26 -2.58
CA GLY A 129 4.41 -24.52 -4.00
C GLY A 129 5.38 -23.82 -4.95
N VAL A 130 6.22 -22.91 -4.45
CA VAL A 130 7.09 -22.09 -5.30
C VAL A 130 8.33 -22.87 -5.67
N LYS A 131 8.52 -23.05 -6.97
CA LYS A 131 9.71 -23.67 -7.54
C LYS A 131 10.54 -22.62 -8.23
N VAL A 132 11.83 -22.67 -7.99
CA VAL A 132 12.82 -21.83 -8.65
C VAL A 132 13.58 -22.71 -9.64
N SER A 133 13.47 -22.39 -10.92
CA SER A 133 14.14 -23.12 -11.99
C SER A 133 15.26 -22.28 -12.58
N THR A 134 16.41 -22.94 -12.76
CA THR A 134 17.61 -22.42 -13.41
C THR A 134 18.30 -21.29 -12.63
N PHE A 135 19.58 -21.50 -12.35
CA PHE A 135 20.45 -20.49 -11.78
C PHE A 135 21.64 -20.34 -12.70
N GLU A 136 21.79 -19.17 -13.30
CA GLU A 136 23.00 -18.84 -14.05
C GLU A 136 23.66 -17.63 -13.39
N LYS A 137 24.86 -17.87 -12.84
CA LYS A 137 25.72 -16.81 -12.31
C LYS A 137 26.63 -16.35 -13.44
N GLN A 138 26.42 -15.14 -13.95
CA GLN A 138 27.30 -14.50 -14.92
C GLN A 138 27.97 -13.28 -14.29
N GLY A 139 29.12 -13.49 -13.65
CA GLY A 139 29.84 -12.44 -12.93
C GLY A 139 29.02 -11.86 -11.77
N ASN A 140 28.67 -10.58 -11.85
CA ASN A 140 27.86 -9.87 -10.85
C ASN A 140 26.35 -9.96 -11.11
N LEU A 141 25.96 -10.63 -12.19
CA LEU A 141 24.57 -10.87 -12.54
C LEU A 141 24.13 -12.21 -11.96
N PHE A 142 23.03 -12.19 -11.23
CA PHE A 142 22.38 -13.37 -10.70
C PHE A 142 20.99 -13.51 -11.33
N GLU A 143 20.83 -14.52 -12.18
CA GLU A 143 19.57 -14.78 -12.87
C GLU A 143 18.93 -16.07 -12.38
N PHE A 144 17.63 -16.00 -12.11
CA PHE A 144 16.81 -17.17 -11.82
C PHE A 144 15.38 -17.00 -12.34
N SER A 145 14.71 -18.12 -12.61
CA SER A 145 13.30 -18.13 -12.99
C SER A 145 12.44 -18.70 -11.87
N ILE A 146 11.23 -18.15 -11.70
CA ILE A 146 10.21 -18.69 -10.79
C ILE A 146 9.13 -19.33 -11.67
N ASP A 147 8.91 -20.64 -11.51
CA ASP A 147 7.95 -21.38 -12.34
C ASP A 147 6.55 -20.78 -12.25
N SER A 148 6.08 -20.54 -11.03
CA SER A 148 4.81 -19.87 -10.77
C SER A 148 4.79 -19.26 -9.37
N LEU A 149 4.09 -18.13 -9.23
CA LEU A 149 3.79 -17.49 -7.95
C LEU A 149 2.28 -17.24 -7.89
N ARG A 150 1.56 -18.03 -7.10
CA ARG A 150 0.10 -17.88 -6.96
C ARG A 150 -0.23 -16.64 -6.12
N ARG A 151 -1.50 -16.28 -6.14
CA ARG A 151 -2.02 -15.15 -5.36
C ARG A 151 -1.61 -15.28 -3.89
N HIS A 152 -0.99 -14.22 -3.36
CA HIS A 152 -0.48 -14.11 -1.99
C HIS A 152 0.70 -15.01 -1.61
N GLU A 153 1.19 -15.85 -2.52
CA GLU A 153 2.43 -16.59 -2.31
C GLU A 153 3.63 -15.65 -2.33
N GLN A 154 4.66 -16.09 -1.63
CA GLN A 154 5.92 -15.39 -1.45
C GLN A 154 7.08 -16.35 -1.72
N LEU A 155 8.09 -15.84 -2.42
CA LEU A 155 9.40 -16.44 -2.55
C LEU A 155 10.38 -15.59 -1.75
N THR A 156 11.25 -16.22 -0.98
CA THR A 156 12.34 -15.57 -0.27
C THR A 156 13.67 -16.21 -0.67
N MET A 157 14.57 -15.41 -1.22
CA MET A 157 15.91 -15.81 -1.64
C MET A 157 16.94 -15.13 -0.76
N ASN A 158 17.80 -15.93 -0.14
CA ASN A 158 18.91 -15.45 0.67
C ASN A 158 20.17 -15.44 -0.20
N VAL A 159 20.85 -14.29 -0.25
CA VAL A 159 22.09 -14.10 -1.01
C VAL A 159 23.20 -13.72 -0.04
N TYR A 160 24.30 -14.47 -0.09
CA TYR A 160 25.45 -14.31 0.77
C TYR A 160 26.61 -13.73 -0.03
N LEU A 161 27.15 -12.60 0.44
CA LEU A 161 28.25 -11.90 -0.23
C LEU A 161 29.53 -12.01 0.60
N LYS A 162 30.67 -12.19 -0.08
CA LYS A 162 32.00 -11.99 0.52
C LYS A 162 32.52 -10.62 0.18
N ASP A 163 33.25 -10.03 1.11
CA ASP A 163 34.08 -8.88 0.81
C ASP A 163 35.16 -9.26 -0.22
N SER A 164 35.29 -8.44 -1.26
CA SER A 164 36.22 -8.67 -2.37
C SER A 164 37.53 -7.92 -2.11
N GLY A 165 38.45 -8.51 -1.35
CA GLY A 165 39.86 -8.07 -1.34
C GLY A 165 40.60 -8.21 -0.01
N SER A 166 41.93 -8.36 -0.11
CA SER A 166 42.91 -8.45 0.99
C SER A 166 43.22 -7.12 1.68
N ASP A 167 42.71 -6.00 1.17
CA ASP A 167 43.14 -4.64 1.53
C ASP A 167 42.05 -3.88 2.30
N GLY A 168 41.76 -4.35 3.50
CA GLY A 168 40.94 -3.61 4.47
C GLY A 168 39.46 -3.46 4.13
N LEU A 169 38.71 -3.11 5.18
CA LEU A 169 37.25 -3.13 5.27
C LEU A 169 36.56 -2.37 4.11
N LYS A 170 35.92 -3.08 3.18
CA LYS A 170 35.03 -2.47 2.19
C LYS A 170 33.60 -2.94 2.46
N VAL A 171 32.77 -2.00 2.90
CA VAL A 171 31.33 -2.26 3.03
C VAL A 171 30.79 -2.61 1.65
N VAL A 172 30.28 -3.83 1.48
CA VAL A 172 29.64 -4.20 0.22
C VAL A 172 28.38 -3.32 0.07
N PRO A 173 28.31 -2.47 -0.98
CA PRO A 173 27.15 -1.61 -1.19
C PRO A 173 25.90 -2.46 -1.39
N ARG A 174 24.75 -1.91 -0.97
CA ARG A 174 23.44 -2.51 -1.22
C ARG A 174 23.29 -2.80 -2.72
N PRO A 175 22.54 -3.85 -3.11
CA PRO A 175 22.13 -4.01 -4.49
C PRO A 175 21.36 -2.76 -4.89
N LYS A 176 21.96 -1.93 -5.74
CA LYS A 176 21.36 -0.65 -6.16
C LYS A 176 20.20 -0.88 -7.13
N ASP A 177 20.25 -1.97 -7.89
CA ASP A 177 19.37 -2.21 -9.04
C ASP A 177 18.83 -3.65 -9.08
N ALA A 178 18.34 -4.18 -7.96
CA ALA A 178 17.55 -5.41 -7.98
C ALA A 178 16.25 -5.14 -8.76
N ALA A 179 16.19 -5.57 -10.02
CA ALA A 179 15.07 -5.30 -10.91
C ALA A 179 14.44 -6.62 -11.36
N VAL A 180 13.16 -6.79 -11.06
CA VAL A 180 12.38 -7.89 -11.66
C VAL A 180 12.08 -7.48 -13.10
N ARG A 181 12.76 -8.12 -14.05
CA ARG A 181 12.47 -7.95 -15.48
C ARG A 181 11.48 -9.03 -15.89
N THR A 182 10.23 -8.66 -16.14
CA THR A 182 9.29 -9.56 -16.82
C THR A 182 9.75 -9.75 -18.26
N SER A 183 9.79 -10.99 -18.76
CA SER A 183 10.30 -11.34 -20.10
C SER A 183 9.50 -10.74 -21.26
N SER A 184 8.39 -10.02 -20.99
CA SER A 184 7.66 -9.27 -22.01
C SER A 184 8.44 -7.99 -22.38
N GLU A 185 9.42 -8.15 -23.27
CA GLU A 185 10.17 -7.07 -23.94
C GLU A 185 9.31 -6.19 -24.87
N ASP A 186 7.98 -6.33 -24.86
CA ASP A 186 7.02 -5.45 -25.53
C ASP A 186 6.84 -4.07 -24.84
N SER A 187 7.61 -3.76 -23.79
CA SER A 187 7.49 -2.49 -23.07
C SER A 187 8.11 -1.29 -23.79
N LYS A 188 8.57 -1.39 -25.05
CA LYS A 188 8.98 -0.20 -25.83
C LYS A 188 7.82 0.77 -26.12
N ASP A 189 6.57 0.35 -25.93
CA ASP A 189 5.42 1.25 -26.00
C ASP A 189 5.22 2.12 -24.74
N PHE A 190 6.00 1.92 -23.67
CA PHE A 190 5.92 2.74 -22.46
C PHE A 190 6.48 4.16 -22.62
N GLU A 191 7.48 4.37 -23.48
CA GLU A 191 8.03 5.72 -23.74
C GLU A 191 7.04 6.63 -24.49
N LYS A 192 6.01 6.07 -25.14
CA LYS A 192 4.98 6.82 -25.86
C LYS A 192 3.82 7.30 -24.97
N PHE A 193 3.68 6.74 -23.77
CA PHE A 193 2.58 7.07 -22.85
C PHE A 193 2.66 8.49 -22.23
N PRO A 194 3.84 9.01 -21.82
CA PRO A 194 3.99 10.39 -21.36
C PRO A 194 3.66 11.41 -22.46
N LEU A 195 3.93 11.06 -23.72
CA LEU A 195 3.62 11.90 -24.90
C LEU A 195 2.11 12.03 -25.14
N LEU A 196 1.35 10.94 -24.97
CA LEU A 196 -0.12 10.95 -25.06
C LEU A 196 -0.77 11.68 -23.88
N PHE A 197 -0.23 11.55 -22.66
CA PHE A 197 -0.71 12.28 -21.49
C PHE A 197 -0.32 13.76 -21.49
N GLY A 198 0.85 14.12 -22.02
CA GLY A 198 1.27 15.51 -22.18
C GLY A 198 0.29 16.31 -23.04
N ALA A 199 -0.11 15.73 -24.19
CA ALA A 199 -1.10 16.33 -25.08
C ALA A 199 -2.53 16.35 -24.49
N ALA A 200 -2.92 15.33 -23.73
CA ALA A 200 -4.23 15.27 -23.08
C ALA A 200 -4.34 16.12 -21.79
N SER A 201 -3.23 16.39 -21.11
CA SER A 201 -3.19 17.12 -19.82
C SER A 201 -3.59 18.58 -19.95
N GLY A 202 -3.30 19.24 -21.09
CA GLY A 202 -3.72 20.62 -21.34
C GLY A 202 -5.24 20.76 -21.48
N VAL A 203 -5.88 19.82 -22.17
CA VAL A 203 -7.33 19.85 -22.41
C VAL A 203 -8.11 19.35 -21.18
N LEU A 204 -7.58 18.34 -20.48
CA LEU A 204 -8.20 17.81 -19.26
C LEU A 204 -8.01 18.73 -18.05
N SER A 205 -6.89 19.45 -17.91
CA SER A 205 -6.69 20.39 -16.80
C SER A 205 -7.62 21.59 -16.89
N VAL A 206 -7.80 22.16 -18.09
CA VAL A 206 -8.75 23.27 -18.30
C VAL A 206 -10.19 22.81 -18.05
N SER A 207 -10.56 21.63 -18.56
CA SER A 207 -11.90 21.06 -18.35
C SER A 207 -12.16 20.70 -16.87
N PHE A 208 -11.15 20.21 -16.15
CA PHE A 208 -11.23 19.87 -14.74
C PHE A 208 -11.30 21.11 -13.85
N VAL A 209 -10.53 22.17 -14.15
CA VAL A 209 -10.59 23.45 -13.42
C VAL A 209 -11.93 24.16 -13.67
N ILE A 210 -12.47 24.11 -14.89
CA ILE A 210 -13.79 24.65 -15.20
C ILE A 210 -14.89 23.83 -14.50
N ALA A 211 -14.79 22.50 -14.46
CA ALA A 211 -15.73 21.65 -13.74
C ALA A 211 -15.67 21.87 -12.21
N LEU A 212 -14.48 22.05 -11.63
CA LEU A 212 -14.29 22.39 -10.23
C LEU A 212 -14.82 23.79 -9.89
N ALA A 213 -14.58 24.78 -10.75
CA ALA A 213 -15.11 26.13 -10.59
C ALA A 213 -16.64 26.15 -10.69
N ALA A 214 -17.21 25.38 -11.63
CA ALA A 214 -18.65 25.20 -11.75
C ALA A 214 -19.25 24.48 -10.54
N LEU A 215 -18.57 23.46 -10.00
CA LEU A 215 -18.94 22.78 -8.75
C LEU A 215 -18.81 23.67 -7.50
N PHE A 216 -17.94 24.68 -7.53
CA PHE A 216 -17.79 25.66 -6.44
C PHE A 216 -18.86 26.77 -6.51
N LEU A 217 -19.27 27.15 -7.72
CA LEU A 217 -20.31 28.16 -7.96
C LEU A 217 -21.73 27.59 -7.79
N LEU A 218 -21.92 26.31 -8.11
CA LEU A 218 -23.13 25.58 -7.77
C LEU A 218 -22.99 25.15 -6.30
N ASN A 219 -23.69 25.84 -5.40
CA ASN A 219 -23.72 25.55 -3.97
C ASN A 219 -24.42 24.20 -3.68
N ILE A 220 -23.79 23.08 -4.06
CA ILE A 220 -24.36 21.73 -3.99
C ILE A 220 -24.02 21.14 -2.61
N SER A 221 -24.84 21.50 -1.64
CA SER A 221 -24.83 20.99 -0.27
C SER A 221 -24.98 19.45 -0.11
N PRO A 222 -25.55 18.65 -1.05
CA PRO A 222 -25.73 17.21 -0.80
C PRO A 222 -24.54 16.30 -1.17
N LEU A 223 -23.41 16.78 -1.69
CA LEU A 223 -22.27 15.91 -2.08
C LEU A 223 -21.47 15.29 -0.91
N ARG A 224 -21.89 15.52 0.35
CA ARG A 224 -21.24 15.02 1.57
C ARG A 224 -21.10 13.49 1.62
N GLN A 225 -21.88 12.74 0.84
CA GLN A 225 -21.79 11.27 0.77
C GLN A 225 -20.65 10.75 -0.14
N GLN A 226 -20.26 11.46 -1.19
CA GLN A 226 -19.18 11.00 -2.09
C GLN A 226 -17.78 11.20 -1.48
N TYR A 227 -17.63 12.12 -0.52
CA TYR A 227 -16.38 12.31 0.22
C TYR A 227 -15.98 11.10 1.09
N LYS A 228 -16.92 10.24 1.52
CA LYS A 228 -16.59 9.00 2.26
C LYS A 228 -15.75 8.01 1.43
N LEU A 229 -16.01 7.93 0.12
CA LEU A 229 -15.26 7.08 -0.80
C LEU A 229 -13.87 7.67 -1.10
N PHE A 230 -13.79 9.01 -1.20
CA PHE A 230 -12.54 9.73 -1.41
C PHE A 230 -11.64 9.74 -0.16
N ASP A 231 -12.21 9.81 1.04
CA ASP A 231 -11.47 9.69 2.29
C ASP A 231 -10.83 8.30 2.39
N SER A 232 -11.58 7.22 2.11
CA SER A 232 -11.05 5.84 2.05
C SER A 232 -9.92 5.66 1.03
N PHE A 233 -9.92 6.44 -0.05
CA PHE A 233 -8.90 6.42 -1.08
C PHE A 233 -7.62 7.16 -0.65
N LEU A 234 -7.75 8.33 -0.01
CA LEU A 234 -6.62 9.08 0.56
C LEU A 234 -5.98 8.36 1.75
N PHE A 235 -6.75 7.61 2.54
CA PHE A 235 -6.25 6.75 3.63
C PHE A 235 -5.25 5.67 3.20
N ARG A 236 -5.21 5.30 1.90
CA ARG A 236 -4.27 4.30 1.38
C ARG A 236 -3.02 4.88 0.70
N THR A 237 -3.00 6.18 0.43
CA THR A 237 -1.95 6.82 -0.39
C THR A 237 -1.15 7.89 0.34
N ILE A 238 -1.60 8.35 1.52
CA ILE A 238 -0.83 9.26 2.36
C ILE A 238 -0.08 8.45 3.43
N GLY A 239 1.25 8.61 3.45
CA GLY A 239 2.12 8.01 4.44
C GLY A 239 1.80 8.44 5.87
N GLU A 240 1.86 7.44 6.75
CA GLU A 240 1.87 7.37 8.23
C GLU A 240 1.22 8.51 9.03
N PRO A 241 0.21 8.19 9.85
CA PRO A 241 0.56 7.97 11.25
C PRO A 241 0.53 6.51 11.58
N HIS A 242 1.73 6.01 11.82
CA HIS A 242 1.92 4.74 12.49
C HIS A 242 1.53 4.94 13.94
N LEU A 243 0.74 4.00 14.45
CA LEU A 243 0.65 3.76 15.88
C LEU A 243 2.07 3.85 16.46
N THR A 244 2.32 4.85 17.30
CA THR A 244 3.66 5.09 17.82
C THR A 244 3.99 3.94 18.77
N VAL A 245 5.11 3.27 18.55
CA VAL A 245 5.53 2.18 19.45
C VAL A 245 5.85 2.79 20.81
N LEU A 246 5.13 2.34 21.84
CA LEU A 246 5.29 2.87 23.20
C LEU A 246 6.60 2.37 23.80
N GLN A 247 7.47 3.29 24.21
CA GLN A 247 8.71 2.96 24.93
C GLN A 247 8.52 3.00 26.44
N ASN A 248 9.37 2.27 27.18
CA ASN A 248 9.24 2.11 28.63
C ASN A 248 9.31 3.43 29.41
N ASP A 249 10.14 4.37 28.97
CA ASP A 249 10.30 5.68 29.60
C ASP A 249 9.10 6.61 29.35
N GLN A 250 8.20 6.24 28.43
CA GLN A 250 7.02 7.02 28.08
C GLN A 250 5.81 6.68 28.95
N VAL A 251 5.79 5.51 29.63
CA VAL A 251 4.64 5.06 30.43
C VAL A 251 4.30 6.06 31.53
N GLN A 252 5.30 6.51 32.30
CA GLN A 252 5.08 7.52 33.35
C GLN A 252 4.62 8.88 32.77
N LYS A 253 5.11 9.22 31.57
CA LYS A 253 4.70 10.46 30.87
C LYS A 253 3.23 10.38 30.45
N LEU A 254 2.74 9.20 30.04
CA LEU A 254 1.35 8.97 29.66
C LEU A 254 0.38 9.14 30.84
N GLU A 255 0.74 8.70 32.03
CA GLU A 255 -0.10 8.87 33.23
C GLU A 255 -0.23 10.35 33.63
N SER A 256 0.84 11.12 33.45
CA SER A 256 0.83 12.56 33.69
C SER A 256 0.21 13.37 32.55
N ASN A 257 -0.09 12.73 31.42
CA ASN A 257 -0.56 13.42 30.23
C ASN A 257 -2.05 13.79 30.38
N THR A 258 -2.35 15.08 30.24
CA THR A 258 -3.72 15.57 30.23
C THR A 258 -4.44 15.26 28.91
N ASP A 259 -3.69 15.09 27.83
CA ASP A 259 -4.23 14.92 26.48
C ASP A 259 -4.79 13.50 26.28
N PRO A 260 -5.87 13.35 25.49
CA PRO A 260 -6.42 12.04 25.20
C PRO A 260 -5.46 11.17 24.39
N PHE A 261 -5.39 9.89 24.74
CA PHE A 261 -4.63 8.93 23.96
C PHE A 261 -5.26 7.54 23.96
N VAL A 262 -4.86 6.73 23.00
CA VAL A 262 -5.28 5.34 22.85
C VAL A 262 -4.06 4.44 22.90
N LEU A 263 -4.10 3.41 23.75
CA LEU A 263 -3.11 2.36 23.81
C LEU A 263 -3.66 1.10 23.16
N TYR A 264 -2.95 0.58 22.16
CA TYR A 264 -3.30 -0.64 21.46
C TYR A 264 -2.29 -1.75 21.74
N TYR A 265 -2.71 -2.77 22.48
CA TYR A 265 -1.93 -3.97 22.76
C TYR A 265 -2.30 -5.08 21.77
N TRP A 266 -1.31 -5.61 21.06
CA TRP A 266 -1.52 -6.49 19.90
C TRP A 266 -0.41 -7.53 19.71
N ASP A 267 -0.67 -8.59 18.94
CA ASP A 267 0.30 -9.61 18.53
C ASP A 267 0.51 -9.65 17.01
N SER A 268 1.66 -10.17 16.56
CA SER A 268 1.90 -10.34 15.11
C SER A 268 1.21 -11.57 14.51
N ASP A 269 0.49 -12.36 15.30
CA ASP A 269 -0.06 -13.68 14.94
C ASP A 269 -1.35 -13.57 14.08
N GLY A 270 -1.56 -12.44 13.42
CA GLY A 270 -2.61 -12.21 12.42
C GLY A 270 -4.00 -11.92 12.99
N ARG A 271 -4.31 -12.33 14.23
CA ARG A 271 -5.61 -12.07 14.88
C ARG A 271 -5.89 -10.57 15.06
N CYS A 272 -4.81 -9.79 15.15
CA CYS A 272 -4.85 -8.35 15.34
C CYS A 272 -4.87 -7.55 14.01
N THR A 273 -4.70 -8.18 12.85
CA THR A 273 -4.52 -7.45 11.57
C THR A 273 -5.69 -6.54 11.22
N SER A 274 -6.93 -6.97 11.49
CA SER A 274 -8.13 -6.15 11.23
C SER A 274 -8.17 -4.90 12.11
N SER A 275 -7.97 -5.06 13.42
CA SER A 275 -7.92 -3.95 14.38
C SER A 275 -6.79 -2.98 14.09
N THR A 276 -5.61 -3.47 13.70
CA THR A 276 -4.46 -2.61 13.33
C THR A 276 -4.79 -1.73 12.13
N VAL A 277 -5.41 -2.28 11.09
CA VAL A 277 -5.83 -1.51 9.90
C VAL A 277 -6.86 -0.45 10.27
N ILE A 278 -7.83 -0.80 11.11
CA ILE A 278 -8.89 0.13 11.57
C ILE A 278 -8.27 1.29 12.37
N LEU A 279 -7.41 0.99 13.34
CA LEU A 279 -6.78 1.99 14.19
C LEU A 279 -5.83 2.91 13.42
N ASN A 280 -5.04 2.38 12.49
CA ASN A 280 -4.23 3.21 11.60
C ASN A 280 -5.11 4.15 10.76
N GLY A 281 -6.28 3.68 10.30
CA GLY A 281 -7.27 4.53 9.64
C GLY A 281 -7.74 5.69 10.52
N PHE A 282 -8.05 5.42 11.79
CA PHE A 282 -8.45 6.47 12.72
C PHE A 282 -7.30 7.43 13.05
N ALA A 283 -6.11 6.90 13.35
CA ALA A 283 -4.91 7.69 13.62
C ALA A 283 -4.59 8.64 12.46
N SER A 284 -4.81 8.20 11.22
CA SER A 284 -4.58 8.96 9.99
C SER A 284 -5.66 9.99 9.68
N SER A 285 -6.81 9.90 10.34
CA SER A 285 -7.95 10.75 10.02
C SER A 285 -7.72 12.16 10.53
N ARG A 286 -8.08 13.18 9.74
CA ARG A 286 -8.01 14.58 10.19
C ARG A 286 -8.83 14.85 11.46
N THR A 287 -9.88 14.05 11.69
CA THR A 287 -10.74 14.12 12.87
C THR A 287 -9.99 13.79 14.16
N TYR A 288 -9.20 12.71 14.17
CA TYR A 288 -8.55 12.20 15.38
C TYR A 288 -7.05 12.52 15.45
N ALA A 289 -6.34 12.60 14.33
CA ALA A 289 -4.87 12.75 14.27
C ALA A 289 -4.32 13.94 15.07
N LYS A 290 -5.10 15.03 15.21
CA LYS A 290 -4.70 16.24 15.94
C LYS A 290 -5.17 16.28 17.39
N ARG A 291 -6.00 15.33 17.81
CA ARG A 291 -6.74 15.38 19.08
C ARG A 291 -6.46 14.20 20.00
N ILE A 292 -6.03 13.07 19.43
CA ILE A 292 -5.83 11.82 20.14
C ILE A 292 -4.48 11.26 19.70
N ALA A 293 -3.60 11.00 20.65
CA ALA A 293 -2.37 10.27 20.38
C ALA A 293 -2.64 8.76 20.32
N PHE A 294 -2.04 8.06 19.36
CA PHE A 294 -2.23 6.63 19.17
C PHE A 294 -0.91 5.89 19.40
N TYR A 295 -0.88 5.04 20.43
CA TYR A 295 0.25 4.21 20.81
C TYR A 295 -0.04 2.75 20.53
N SER A 296 0.99 1.99 20.14
CA SER A 296 0.94 0.53 20.07
C SER A 296 1.98 -0.11 20.96
N LEU A 297 1.64 -1.31 21.43
CA LEU A 297 2.50 -2.16 22.23
C LEU A 297 2.37 -3.59 21.72
N SER A 298 3.47 -4.16 21.21
CA SER A 298 3.52 -5.51 20.68
C SER A 298 3.71 -6.52 21.81
N ALA A 299 2.85 -7.54 21.91
CA ALA A 299 2.99 -8.64 22.86
C ALA A 299 4.20 -9.55 22.56
N ASN A 300 4.69 -9.53 21.33
CA ASN A 300 5.80 -10.37 20.86
C ASN A 300 7.18 -9.74 21.11
N GLU A 301 7.21 -8.44 21.38
CA GLU A 301 8.41 -7.77 21.87
C GLU A 301 8.54 -8.01 23.38
N LEU A 302 9.76 -7.90 23.91
CA LEU A 302 10.03 -7.98 25.35
C LEU A 302 9.43 -6.76 26.06
N VAL A 303 8.10 -6.72 26.17
CA VAL A 303 7.37 -5.73 26.95
C VAL A 303 7.72 -6.01 28.41
N PRO A 304 8.28 -5.03 29.14
CA PRO A 304 8.53 -5.23 30.54
C PRO A 304 7.23 -5.59 31.25
N LYS A 305 7.31 -6.60 32.12
CA LYS A 305 6.19 -7.04 32.93
C LYS A 305 5.55 -5.89 33.73
N SER A 306 6.32 -4.86 34.05
CA SER A 306 5.81 -3.64 34.68
C SER A 306 4.71 -2.96 33.85
N ILE A 307 4.81 -2.91 32.52
CA ILE A 307 3.81 -2.27 31.65
C ILE A 307 2.55 -3.12 31.56
N THR A 308 2.71 -4.43 31.33
CA THR A 308 1.57 -5.35 31.23
C THR A 308 0.81 -5.46 32.54
N ASP A 309 1.52 -5.53 33.67
CA ASP A 309 0.90 -5.56 35.00
C ASP A 309 0.22 -4.22 35.33
N HIS A 310 0.87 -3.10 34.99
CA HIS A 310 0.33 -1.76 35.25
C HIS A 310 -0.98 -1.50 34.52
N PHE A 311 -1.02 -1.77 33.20
CA PHE A 311 -2.24 -1.61 32.40
C PHE A 311 -3.16 -2.84 32.47
N LYS A 312 -2.82 -3.87 33.24
CA LYS A 312 -3.57 -5.13 33.38
C LYS A 312 -3.92 -5.74 32.02
N LEU A 313 -2.92 -5.87 31.15
CA LEU A 313 -3.07 -6.42 29.80
C LEU A 313 -3.13 -7.94 29.88
N LYS A 314 -4.33 -8.51 29.68
CA LYS A 314 -4.58 -9.96 29.73
C LYS A 314 -4.90 -10.56 28.37
N ASP A 315 -5.73 -9.86 27.60
CA ASP A 315 -6.25 -10.34 26.31
C ASP A 315 -5.63 -9.58 25.14
N ILE A 316 -5.59 -10.24 23.98
CA ILE A 316 -5.08 -9.70 22.73
C ILE A 316 -6.14 -9.91 21.64
N PRO A 317 -6.48 -8.88 20.82
CA PRO A 317 -6.09 -7.48 20.97
C PRO A 317 -6.78 -6.79 22.15
N THR A 318 -6.15 -5.78 22.74
CA THR A 318 -6.79 -4.87 23.72
C THR A 318 -6.58 -3.41 23.30
N ILE A 319 -7.65 -2.62 23.33
CA ILE A 319 -7.63 -1.18 23.04
C ILE A 319 -8.10 -0.45 24.29
N ILE A 320 -7.27 0.45 24.83
CA ILE A 320 -7.57 1.23 26.03
C ILE A 320 -7.60 2.72 25.67
N PHE A 321 -8.63 3.41 26.14
CA PHE A 321 -8.88 4.82 25.87
C PHE A 321 -8.61 5.63 27.13
N PHE A 322 -7.76 6.66 27.03
CA PHE A 322 -7.37 7.50 28.15
C PHE A 322 -7.72 8.96 27.92
N LYS A 323 -8.11 9.67 28.99
CA LYS A 323 -8.33 11.13 29.02
C LYS A 323 -7.96 11.67 30.39
N GLY A 324 -7.09 12.67 30.45
CA GLY A 324 -6.64 13.23 31.72
C GLY A 324 -5.89 12.22 32.61
N GLY A 325 -5.02 11.40 32.02
CA GLY A 325 -4.24 10.39 32.73
C GLY A 325 -5.03 9.19 33.27
N LYS A 326 -6.34 9.09 33.00
CA LYS A 326 -7.20 8.01 33.50
C LYS A 326 -7.79 7.18 32.37
N GLU A 327 -7.91 5.88 32.60
CA GLU A 327 -8.64 4.96 31.72
C GLU A 327 -10.12 5.34 31.71
N VAL A 328 -10.64 5.69 30.53
CA VAL A 328 -12.05 6.03 30.29
C VAL A 328 -12.83 4.79 29.92
N SER A 329 -12.27 3.97 29.02
CA SER A 329 -12.88 2.72 28.56
C SER A 329 -11.83 1.78 27.99
N ARG A 330 -12.25 0.52 27.81
CA ARG A 330 -11.43 -0.57 27.30
C ARG A 330 -12.27 -1.48 26.41
N ILE A 331 -11.63 -1.99 25.36
CA ILE A 331 -12.18 -3.03 24.50
C ILE A 331 -11.18 -4.19 24.48
N GLU A 332 -11.61 -5.35 24.97
CA GLU A 332 -10.85 -6.60 24.92
C GLU A 332 -11.38 -7.47 23.78
N GLY A 333 -10.47 -8.05 23.00
CA GLY A 333 -10.75 -8.87 21.83
C GLY A 333 -11.07 -8.08 20.54
N PRO A 334 -11.31 -8.80 19.43
CA PRO A 334 -11.67 -8.20 18.15
C PRO A 334 -12.97 -7.39 18.26
N SER A 335 -12.99 -6.20 17.66
CA SER A 335 -14.14 -5.31 17.73
C SER A 335 -14.48 -4.70 16.39
N ALA A 336 -15.77 -4.46 16.17
CA ALA A 336 -16.24 -3.75 14.98
C ALA A 336 -15.73 -2.29 14.97
N PRO A 337 -15.45 -1.71 13.78
CA PRO A 337 -15.01 -0.32 13.65
C PRO A 337 -15.95 0.69 14.30
N SER A 338 -17.26 0.46 14.25
CA SER A 338 -18.27 1.34 14.83
C SER A 338 -18.16 1.45 16.35
N LYS A 339 -17.85 0.35 17.04
CA LYS A 339 -17.64 0.36 18.49
C LYS A 339 -16.38 1.15 18.87
N ILE A 340 -15.29 0.97 18.12
CA ILE A 340 -14.05 1.73 18.33
C ILE A 340 -14.29 3.23 18.10
N GLN A 341 -15.03 3.58 17.04
CA GLN A 341 -15.39 4.97 16.75
C GLN A 341 -16.20 5.60 17.90
N LEU A 342 -17.20 4.91 18.43
CA LEU A 342 -18.01 5.41 19.55
C LEU A 342 -17.17 5.68 20.80
N GLU A 343 -16.14 4.89 21.08
CA GLU A 343 -15.21 5.15 22.19
C GLU A 343 -14.27 6.34 21.91
N LEU A 344 -13.79 6.48 20.67
CA LEU A 344 -12.99 7.65 20.26
C LEU A 344 -13.79 8.96 20.38
N GLU A 345 -15.08 8.93 20.08
CA GLU A 345 -15.97 10.09 20.19
C GLU A 345 -16.18 10.56 21.63
N LYS A 346 -15.96 9.70 22.65
CA LYS A 346 -15.97 10.11 24.07
C LYS A 346 -14.70 10.84 24.49
N LEU A 347 -13.61 10.68 23.75
CA LEU A 347 -12.33 11.29 24.05
C LEU A 347 -12.24 12.75 23.58
N ILE A 348 -12.95 13.09 22.50
CA ILE A 348 -13.13 14.46 22.01
C ILE A 348 -14.16 15.16 22.89
#